data_AF-A0A0K4UMF8-F1
#
_entry.id   AF-A0A0K4UMF8-F1
#
_cell.length_a   1.000
_cell.length_b   1.000
_cell.length_c   1.000
_cell.angle_alpha   90.00
_cell.angle_beta   90.00
_cell.angle_gamma   90.00
#
_symmetry.space_group_name_H-M   'P 1'
#
loop_
_entity.id
_entity.type
_entity.pdbx_description
1 polymer ?
#
loop_
_entity_poly.entity_id
_entity_poly.type
_entity_poly.pdbx_seq_one_letter_code
_entity_poly.pdbx_strand_id
1 'polypeptide(L)'
;MSMDIDIIKARANNEYRLSKVRGEAMISVRIPGGILPAHLLTVARDIAETYGNGQIHLTTRQKLAMPGIRYEDMDKVNAALEPFIREIEMEMCNVEVDDPRAGYQAIGGRNIVACQGNRICQKANTDTTGLSQRLEKLIYPSPYHLKTVIVGCPNDCAKASMSDFGIIGVAKIRFTAERCIGCGACVKACAHHAVGCLSLKNGKATKEESACIGCGECVLACPTLAWQRKPEKFWQVRLGGRTSKKTPRIGKLFLNWVTEDVIRQVIINLFEFEKEMLNGKPIYLHMGHLIDKGGYLRFKERVLRGVQLNPEAMVAERIYWAEDESLARLHLKPAGN
;
A
#
# COMPACT_ATOMS: atom_id res chain seq x y z
N MET A 1 -36.07 8.06 -18.62
CA MET A 1 -36.22 6.58 -18.54
C MET A 1 -35.00 6.06 -17.78
N SER A 2 -35.17 5.30 -16.69
CA SER A 2 -34.02 4.72 -15.99
C SER A 2 -33.39 3.66 -16.89
N MET A 3 -32.19 3.91 -17.41
CA MET A 3 -31.41 2.88 -18.06
C MET A 3 -31.13 1.77 -17.03
N ASP A 4 -31.50 0.54 -17.38
CA ASP A 4 -31.18 -0.65 -16.59
C ASP A 4 -29.73 -1.05 -16.89
N ILE A 5 -28.79 -0.33 -16.29
CA ILE A 5 -27.36 -0.64 -16.40
C ILE A 5 -27.00 -1.71 -15.38
N ASP A 6 -26.36 -2.79 -15.84
CA ASP A 6 -25.63 -3.71 -14.97
C ASP A 6 -24.44 -2.98 -14.34
N ILE A 7 -24.74 -2.28 -13.26
CA ILE A 7 -23.79 -1.46 -12.53
C ILE A 7 -22.71 -2.30 -11.83
N ILE A 8 -22.95 -3.59 -11.64
CA ILE A 8 -21.94 -4.51 -11.09
C ILE A 8 -20.88 -4.76 -12.15
N LYS A 9 -21.27 -4.99 -13.41
CA LYS A 9 -20.35 -5.12 -14.54
C LYS A 9 -19.65 -3.80 -14.87
N ALA A 10 -20.36 -2.67 -14.87
CA ALA A 10 -19.78 -1.34 -15.07
C ALA A 10 -18.90 -0.86 -13.90
N ARG A 11 -18.96 -1.52 -12.73
CA ARG A 11 -18.00 -1.34 -11.64
C ARG A 11 -16.77 -2.22 -11.82
N ALA A 12 -16.91 -3.41 -12.41
CA ALA A 12 -15.80 -4.32 -12.63
C ALA A 12 -14.81 -3.75 -13.67
N ASN A 13 -15.38 -3.13 -14.72
CA ASN A 13 -14.66 -2.45 -15.78
C ASN A 13 -14.79 -0.94 -15.51
N ASN A 14 -13.70 -0.19 -15.36
CA ASN A 14 -13.62 1.21 -14.87
C ASN A 14 -13.58 1.42 -13.34
N GLU A 15 -13.29 2.64 -12.92
CA GLU A 15 -13.13 3.07 -11.50
C GLU A 15 -14.41 3.64 -10.87
N TYR A 16 -15.58 3.17 -11.29
CA TYR A 16 -16.88 3.62 -10.76
C TYR A 16 -17.26 2.98 -9.42
N ARG A 17 -18.03 3.72 -8.63
CA ARG A 17 -18.65 3.29 -7.37
C ARG A 17 -20.14 3.63 -7.38
N LEU A 18 -20.92 2.78 -6.73
CA LEU A 18 -22.35 2.99 -6.52
C LEU A 18 -22.58 4.28 -5.74
N SER A 19 -23.46 5.13 -6.26
CA SER A 19 -24.02 6.25 -5.51
C SER A 19 -25.16 5.76 -4.61
N LYS A 20 -25.45 6.54 -3.57
CA LYS A 20 -26.69 6.39 -2.79
C LYS A 20 -27.92 6.88 -3.57
N VAL A 21 -27.72 7.73 -4.57
CA VAL A 21 -28.75 8.24 -5.48
C VAL A 21 -28.87 7.28 -6.65
N ARG A 22 -30.08 6.85 -6.97
CA ARG A 22 -30.33 5.91 -8.08
C ARG A 22 -30.06 6.61 -9.42
N GLY A 23 -29.43 5.89 -10.36
CA GLY A 23 -29.08 6.42 -11.68
C GLY A 23 -27.78 7.23 -11.72
N GLU A 24 -27.07 7.33 -10.58
CA GLU A 24 -25.80 8.01 -10.46
C GLU A 24 -24.67 7.07 -10.00
N ALA A 25 -23.45 7.44 -10.35
CA ALA A 25 -22.22 6.83 -9.86
C ALA A 25 -21.24 7.91 -9.36
N MET A 26 -20.17 7.44 -8.73
CA MET A 26 -18.97 8.22 -8.45
C MET A 26 -17.81 7.61 -9.22
N ILE A 27 -17.15 8.41 -10.05
CA ILE A 27 -15.90 8.03 -10.72
C ILE A 27 -14.72 8.52 -9.89
N SER A 28 -13.57 7.87 -10.01
CA SER A 28 -12.35 8.34 -9.34
C SER A 28 -11.13 8.08 -10.19
N VAL A 29 -10.15 8.98 -10.10
CA VAL A 29 -8.88 8.87 -10.80
C VAL A 29 -7.83 8.22 -9.91
N ARG A 30 -7.04 7.35 -10.51
CA ARG A 30 -5.90 6.69 -9.89
C ARG A 30 -4.73 7.66 -9.83
N ILE A 31 -4.03 7.67 -8.71
CA ILE A 31 -2.84 8.51 -8.45
C ILE A 31 -1.87 7.66 -7.62
N PRO A 32 -1.14 6.73 -8.26
CA PRO A 32 -0.24 5.81 -7.56
C PRO A 32 0.84 6.59 -6.81
N GLY A 33 0.91 6.38 -5.51
CA GLY A 33 1.84 7.09 -4.64
C GLY A 33 1.45 8.54 -4.30
N GLY A 34 0.26 8.99 -4.71
CA GLY A 34 -0.37 10.23 -4.25
C GLY A 34 0.27 11.53 -4.73
N ILE A 35 1.05 11.49 -5.82
CA ILE A 35 1.62 12.70 -6.47
C ILE A 35 0.87 12.94 -7.77
N LEU A 36 0.18 14.07 -7.86
CA LEU A 36 -0.65 14.46 -9.00
C LEU A 36 -0.03 15.69 -9.70
N PRO A 37 0.24 15.65 -11.02
CA PRO A 37 0.53 16.84 -11.79
C PRO A 37 -0.58 17.89 -11.65
N ALA A 38 -0.21 19.13 -11.28
CA ALA A 38 -1.18 20.13 -10.87
C ALA A 38 -2.19 20.52 -11.96
N HIS A 39 -1.78 20.48 -13.24
CA HIS A 39 -2.65 20.82 -14.36
C HIS A 39 -3.79 19.82 -14.56
N LEU A 40 -3.62 18.56 -14.14
CA LEU A 40 -4.68 17.56 -14.18
C LEU A 40 -5.84 17.86 -13.20
N LEU A 41 -5.63 18.75 -12.21
CA LEU A 41 -6.74 19.22 -11.37
C LEU A 41 -7.82 19.94 -12.18
N THR A 42 -7.44 20.66 -13.24
CA THR A 42 -8.40 21.31 -14.14
C THR A 42 -9.28 20.28 -14.84
N VAL A 43 -8.71 19.15 -15.27
CA VAL A 43 -9.48 18.04 -15.87
C VAL A 43 -10.49 17.47 -14.87
N ALA A 44 -10.09 17.22 -13.63
CA ALA A 44 -11.02 16.76 -12.58
C ALA A 44 -12.11 17.79 -12.26
N ARG A 45 -11.77 19.09 -12.23
CA ARG A 45 -12.74 20.18 -12.06
C ARG A 45 -13.79 20.15 -13.16
N ASP A 46 -13.34 20.11 -14.42
CA ASP A 46 -14.23 20.19 -15.58
C ASP A 46 -15.19 18.99 -15.63
N ILE A 47 -14.72 17.78 -15.29
CA ILE A 47 -15.57 16.60 -15.15
C ILE A 47 -16.59 16.77 -14.01
N ALA A 48 -16.15 17.24 -12.84
CA ALA A 48 -17.01 17.43 -11.68
C ALA A 48 -18.12 18.45 -11.92
N GLU A 49 -17.81 19.58 -12.57
CA GLU A 49 -18.76 20.66 -12.87
C GLU A 49 -19.70 20.31 -14.02
N THR A 50 -19.21 19.60 -15.05
CA THR A 50 -19.99 19.30 -16.25
C THR A 50 -20.89 18.07 -16.08
N TYR A 51 -20.35 16.99 -15.52
CA TYR A 51 -21.03 15.68 -15.46
C TYR A 51 -21.38 15.26 -14.04
N GLY A 52 -20.72 15.82 -13.03
CA GLY A 52 -20.94 15.52 -11.62
C GLY A 52 -21.84 16.55 -10.94
N ASN A 53 -21.71 16.61 -9.62
CA ASN A 53 -22.43 17.56 -8.77
C ASN A 53 -21.58 18.78 -8.36
N GLY A 54 -20.48 19.06 -9.07
CA GLY A 54 -19.54 20.15 -8.76
C GLY A 54 -18.60 19.87 -7.59
N GLN A 55 -18.56 18.66 -7.03
CA GLN A 55 -17.69 18.31 -5.90
C GLN A 55 -16.56 17.36 -6.31
N ILE A 56 -15.41 17.52 -5.66
CA ILE A 56 -14.30 16.56 -5.71
C ILE A 56 -14.02 16.08 -4.29
N HIS A 57 -14.10 14.77 -4.08
CA HIS A 57 -13.79 14.12 -2.81
C HIS A 57 -12.36 13.56 -2.80
N LEU A 58 -11.55 13.99 -1.83
CA LEU A 58 -10.22 13.43 -1.58
C LEU A 58 -10.37 12.12 -0.81
N THR A 59 -10.11 11.01 -1.48
CA THR A 59 -10.36 9.69 -0.88
C THR A 59 -9.23 9.24 0.06
N THR A 60 -9.56 8.33 0.97
CA THR A 60 -8.58 7.61 1.81
C THR A 60 -7.60 6.73 1.02
N ARG A 61 -7.79 6.60 -0.31
CA ARG A 61 -6.92 5.86 -1.22
C ARG A 61 -6.05 6.75 -2.09
N GLN A 62 -5.89 8.03 -1.74
CA GLN A 62 -5.15 9.02 -2.54
C GLN A 62 -5.67 9.11 -3.97
N LYS A 63 -7.00 9.22 -4.10
CA LYS A 63 -7.68 9.44 -5.38
C LYS A 63 -8.51 10.71 -5.28
N LEU A 64 -8.73 11.37 -6.42
CA LEU A 64 -9.82 12.34 -6.56
C LEU A 64 -11.06 11.59 -7.03
N ALA A 65 -12.17 11.75 -6.34
CA ALA A 65 -13.44 11.15 -6.71
C ALA A 65 -14.48 12.22 -7.02
N MET A 66 -15.19 12.06 -8.13
CA MET A 66 -16.19 12.99 -8.64
C MET A 66 -17.54 12.28 -8.58
N PRO A 67 -18.41 12.63 -7.61
CA PRO A 67 -19.74 12.03 -7.46
C PRO A 67 -20.78 12.72 -8.34
N GLY A 68 -21.96 12.09 -8.47
CA GLY A 68 -23.10 12.65 -9.20
C GLY A 68 -23.07 12.39 -10.71
N ILE A 69 -22.20 11.48 -11.18
CA ILE A 69 -22.13 11.13 -12.60
C ILE A 69 -23.37 10.34 -12.98
N ARG A 70 -24.20 10.87 -13.86
CA ARG A 70 -25.33 10.14 -14.42
C ARG A 70 -24.83 8.98 -15.28
N TYR A 71 -25.53 7.86 -15.19
CA TYR A 71 -25.23 6.65 -15.96
C TYR A 71 -25.13 6.87 -17.48
N GLU A 72 -25.99 7.73 -18.02
CA GLU A 72 -26.01 8.11 -19.45
C GLU A 72 -24.78 8.91 -19.92
N ASP A 73 -24.03 9.51 -18.99
CA ASP A 73 -22.85 10.33 -19.31
C ASP A 73 -21.53 9.57 -19.08
N MET A 74 -21.56 8.31 -18.64
CA MET A 74 -20.36 7.53 -18.29
C MET A 74 -19.37 7.41 -19.46
N ASP A 75 -19.83 7.22 -20.70
CA ASP A 75 -18.95 7.14 -21.87
C ASP A 75 -18.25 8.47 -22.17
N LYS A 76 -18.94 9.60 -21.97
CA LYS A 76 -18.36 10.94 -22.12
C LYS A 76 -17.32 11.20 -21.04
N VAL A 77 -17.62 10.81 -19.80
CA VAL A 77 -16.70 10.91 -18.67
C VAL A 77 -15.47 10.04 -18.90
N ASN A 78 -15.64 8.80 -19.39
CA ASN A 78 -14.51 7.93 -19.73
C ASN A 78 -13.58 8.57 -20.76
N ALA A 79 -14.14 9.20 -21.80
CA ALA A 79 -13.33 9.94 -22.76
C ALA A 79 -12.62 11.16 -22.13
N ALA A 80 -13.28 11.87 -21.23
CA ALA A 80 -12.70 13.02 -20.52
C ALA A 80 -11.57 12.63 -19.53
N LEU A 81 -11.48 11.36 -19.13
CA LEU A 81 -10.40 10.84 -18.28
C LEU A 81 -9.08 10.60 -19.03
N GLU A 82 -9.08 10.68 -20.35
CA GLU A 82 -7.90 10.40 -21.19
C GLU A 82 -6.61 11.09 -20.70
N PRO A 83 -6.59 12.37 -20.30
CA PRO A 83 -5.37 13.02 -19.78
C PRO A 83 -4.80 12.33 -18.54
N PHE A 84 -5.65 11.90 -17.60
CA PHE A 84 -5.20 11.16 -16.41
C PHE A 84 -4.58 9.83 -16.79
N ILE A 85 -5.23 9.09 -17.70
CA ILE A 85 -4.79 7.75 -18.10
C ILE A 85 -3.46 7.83 -18.87
N ARG A 86 -3.33 8.79 -19.79
CA ARG A 86 -2.09 9.00 -20.56
C ARG A 86 -0.93 9.39 -19.64
N GLU A 87 -1.09 10.45 -18.87
CA GLU A 87 0.04 11.01 -18.11
C GLU A 87 0.40 10.16 -16.88
N ILE A 88 -0.60 9.64 -16.15
CA ILE A 88 -0.34 8.90 -14.90
C ILE A 88 -0.11 7.42 -15.17
N GLU A 89 -1.02 6.75 -15.87
CA GLU A 89 -0.92 5.30 -16.05
C GLU A 89 0.13 4.95 -17.11
N MET A 90 0.05 5.55 -18.30
CA MET A 90 0.94 5.19 -19.40
C MET A 90 2.34 5.81 -19.26
N GLU A 91 2.46 7.12 -19.10
CA GLU A 91 3.76 7.80 -19.08
C GLU A 91 4.50 7.62 -17.75
N MET A 92 3.85 7.91 -16.63
CA MET A 92 4.48 7.88 -15.31
C MET A 92 4.63 6.46 -14.74
N CYS A 93 3.64 5.59 -14.95
CA CYS A 93 3.59 4.25 -14.38
C CYS A 93 3.91 3.13 -15.37
N ASN A 94 4.05 3.44 -16.67
CA ASN A 94 4.34 2.49 -17.74
C ASN A 94 3.34 1.32 -17.76
N VAL A 95 2.07 1.65 -17.61
CA VAL A 95 0.94 0.72 -17.75
C VAL A 95 0.52 0.67 -19.21
N GLU A 96 0.34 -0.55 -19.73
CA GLU A 96 -0.24 -0.76 -21.06
C GLU A 96 -1.76 -0.57 -21.01
N VAL A 97 -2.25 0.37 -21.81
CA VAL A 97 -3.68 0.70 -21.92
C VAL A 97 -4.07 0.68 -23.39
N ASP A 98 -5.08 -0.12 -23.73
CA ASP A 98 -5.50 -0.34 -25.13
C ASP A 98 -6.16 0.91 -25.73
N ASP A 99 -7.13 1.47 -25.02
CA ASP A 99 -7.85 2.69 -25.42
C ASP A 99 -8.01 3.62 -24.19
N PRO A 100 -7.21 4.71 -24.10
CA PRO A 100 -7.30 5.63 -22.97
C PRO A 100 -8.60 6.45 -22.96
N ARG A 101 -9.40 6.44 -24.04
CA ARG A 101 -10.72 7.09 -24.08
C ARG A 101 -11.85 6.18 -23.61
N ALA A 102 -11.61 4.87 -23.52
CA ALA A 102 -12.57 3.92 -22.96
C ALA A 102 -12.63 3.96 -21.42
N GLY A 103 -11.74 4.72 -20.77
CA GLY A 103 -11.64 4.84 -19.33
C GLY A 103 -10.67 3.81 -18.71
N TYR A 104 -10.82 3.56 -17.41
CA TYR A 104 -9.97 2.59 -16.71
C TYR A 104 -10.38 1.14 -17.04
N GLN A 105 -9.43 0.23 -17.15
CA GLN A 105 -9.68 -1.16 -17.55
C GLN A 105 -10.21 -2.04 -16.42
N ALA A 106 -9.83 -1.76 -15.16
CA ALA A 106 -10.21 -2.58 -14.01
C ALA A 106 -10.17 -1.80 -12.69
N ILE A 107 -10.98 -2.27 -11.73
CA ILE A 107 -11.04 -1.73 -10.37
C ILE A 107 -10.39 -2.61 -9.31
N GLY A 108 -10.05 -3.86 -9.68
CA GLY A 108 -9.62 -4.93 -8.78
C GLY A 108 -8.34 -4.56 -8.05
N GLY A 109 -7.25 -4.42 -8.80
CA GLY A 109 -6.00 -3.85 -8.32
C GLY A 109 -6.24 -2.42 -7.84
N ARG A 110 -6.20 -2.18 -6.53
CA ARG A 110 -6.52 -0.87 -5.97
C ARG A 110 -5.35 0.09 -6.15
N ASN A 111 -5.65 1.38 -6.34
CA ASN A 111 -4.64 2.44 -6.34
C ASN A 111 -3.64 2.28 -5.18
N ILE A 112 -2.34 2.28 -5.50
CA ILE A 112 -1.28 2.17 -4.51
C ILE A 112 -1.23 3.48 -3.71
N VAL A 113 -1.36 3.36 -2.38
CA VAL A 113 -1.20 4.52 -1.49
C VAL A 113 0.23 4.56 -0.96
N ALA A 114 0.81 5.74 -0.92
CA ALA A 114 2.12 5.98 -0.33
C ALA A 114 2.09 7.08 0.73
N CYS A 115 2.97 7.00 1.72
CA CYS A 115 3.36 8.22 2.44
C CYS A 115 4.33 9.08 1.59
N GLN A 116 4.74 10.24 2.11
CA GLN A 116 5.66 11.17 1.42
C GLN A 116 7.05 10.60 1.12
N GLY A 117 7.44 9.49 1.76
CA GLY A 117 8.73 8.83 1.52
C GLY A 117 9.93 9.73 1.82
N ASN A 118 11.10 9.30 1.36
CA ASN A 118 12.36 10.01 1.59
C ASN A 118 12.60 11.18 0.62
N ARG A 119 11.65 11.47 -0.27
CA ARG A 119 11.66 12.69 -1.09
C ARG A 119 11.46 13.95 -0.25
N ILE A 120 10.71 13.83 0.86
CA ILE A 120 10.39 14.95 1.75
C ILE A 120 10.65 14.60 3.23
N CYS A 121 10.30 13.39 3.67
CA CYS A 121 10.36 13.03 5.09
C CYS A 121 11.73 12.51 5.50
N GLN A 122 12.38 13.19 6.46
CA GLN A 122 13.67 12.78 7.03
C GLN A 122 13.67 11.38 7.69
N LYS A 123 12.52 10.92 8.20
CA LYS A 123 12.38 9.60 8.83
C LYS A 123 12.31 8.47 7.82
N ALA A 124 11.94 8.74 6.58
CA ALA A 124 11.79 7.70 5.58
C ALA A 124 13.16 7.15 5.13
N ASN A 125 13.22 5.83 4.96
CA ASN A 125 14.39 5.10 4.49
C ASN A 125 14.40 4.92 2.97
N THR A 126 13.22 4.94 2.35
CA THR A 126 13.00 4.60 0.93
C THR A 126 12.08 5.60 0.22
N ASP A 127 12.20 5.64 -1.11
CA ASP A 127 11.30 6.39 -2.00
C ASP A 127 10.02 5.58 -2.21
N THR A 128 8.93 6.03 -1.58
CA THR A 128 7.63 5.36 -1.63
C THR A 128 6.85 5.71 -2.88
N THR A 129 6.90 6.97 -3.33
CA THR A 129 6.23 7.42 -4.56
C THR A 129 6.83 6.73 -5.77
N GLY A 130 8.15 6.74 -5.91
CA GLY A 130 8.82 6.10 -7.05
C GLY A 130 8.60 4.59 -7.07
N LEU A 131 8.60 3.94 -5.91
CA LEU A 131 8.26 2.52 -5.83
C LEU A 131 6.80 2.27 -6.24
N SER A 132 5.86 3.12 -5.82
CA SER A 132 4.44 2.98 -6.19
C SER A 132 4.27 3.03 -7.70
N GLN A 133 4.87 4.02 -8.37
CA GLN A 133 4.82 4.19 -9.83
C GLN A 133 5.37 2.96 -10.56
N ARG A 134 6.52 2.42 -10.11
CA ARG A 134 7.12 1.22 -10.74
C ARG A 134 6.32 -0.07 -10.52
N LEU A 135 5.58 -0.17 -9.42
CA LEU A 135 4.76 -1.34 -9.09
C LEU A 135 3.35 -1.28 -9.66
N GLU A 136 2.86 -0.10 -10.07
CA GLU A 136 1.48 0.08 -10.52
C GLU A 136 1.13 -0.85 -11.69
N LYS A 137 1.99 -0.96 -12.71
CA LYS A 137 1.78 -1.86 -13.86
C LYS A 137 1.70 -3.35 -13.52
N LEU A 138 2.12 -3.75 -12.32
CA LEU A 138 1.96 -5.12 -11.84
C LEU A 138 0.61 -5.33 -11.14
N ILE A 139 -0.06 -4.25 -10.73
CA ILE A 139 -1.30 -4.27 -9.95
C ILE A 139 -2.49 -3.87 -10.82
N TYR A 140 -2.35 -2.82 -11.62
CA TYR A 140 -3.32 -2.36 -12.60
C TYR A 140 -2.83 -2.75 -14.01
N PRO A 141 -3.70 -3.29 -14.88
CA PRO A 141 -5.16 -3.40 -14.79
C PRO A 141 -5.70 -4.77 -14.32
N SER A 142 -5.12 -5.39 -13.28
CA SER A 142 -5.62 -6.68 -12.80
C SER A 142 -7.09 -6.61 -12.33
N PRO A 143 -7.96 -7.55 -12.75
CA PRO A 143 -9.35 -7.63 -12.28
C PRO A 143 -9.46 -8.21 -10.86
N TYR A 144 -8.38 -8.80 -10.34
CA TYR A 144 -8.30 -9.42 -9.03
C TYR A 144 -8.01 -8.39 -7.92
N HIS A 145 -8.50 -8.61 -6.70
CA HIS A 145 -8.48 -7.61 -5.65
C HIS A 145 -7.17 -7.64 -4.87
N LEU A 146 -6.38 -6.57 -5.00
CA LEU A 146 -5.20 -6.34 -4.16
C LEU A 146 -5.17 -4.90 -3.67
N LYS A 147 -5.15 -4.72 -2.34
CA LYS A 147 -4.88 -3.42 -1.72
C LYS A 147 -3.42 -3.35 -1.28
N THR A 148 -2.65 -2.51 -1.98
CA THR A 148 -1.24 -2.25 -1.67
C THR A 148 -1.04 -0.87 -1.06
N VAL A 149 -0.19 -0.80 -0.04
CA VAL A 149 0.19 0.44 0.62
C VAL A 149 1.67 0.44 0.92
N ILE A 150 2.34 1.55 0.63
CA ILE A 150 3.79 1.69 0.75
C ILE A 150 4.12 2.82 1.74
N VAL A 151 4.94 2.54 2.74
CA VAL A 151 5.41 3.54 3.70
C VAL A 151 6.93 3.50 3.77
N GLY A 152 7.55 4.66 4.00
CA GLY A 152 9.00 4.80 3.91
C GLY A 152 9.75 4.34 5.17
N CYS A 153 9.05 4.15 6.29
CA CYS A 153 9.65 3.70 7.54
C CYS A 153 8.62 2.99 8.44
N PRO A 154 9.07 2.31 9.52
CA PRO A 154 8.19 1.61 10.46
C PRO A 154 7.15 2.45 11.22
N ASN A 155 7.17 3.79 11.13
CA ASN A 155 6.10 4.63 11.68
C ASN A 155 4.73 4.38 11.05
N ASP A 156 4.72 3.82 9.84
CA ASP A 156 3.52 3.37 9.17
C ASP A 156 2.42 4.44 9.01
N CYS A 157 2.80 5.64 8.56
CA CYS A 157 1.89 6.79 8.46
C CYS A 157 0.66 6.55 7.57
N ALA A 158 0.80 5.74 6.51
CA ALA A 158 -0.30 5.41 5.59
C ALA A 158 -1.02 4.10 5.94
N LYS A 159 -0.67 3.47 7.08
CA LYS A 159 -1.29 2.23 7.58
C LYS A 159 -1.13 1.05 6.60
N ALA A 160 0.08 0.84 6.11
CA ALA A 160 0.49 -0.32 5.34
C ALA A 160 0.12 -1.64 6.02
N SER A 161 0.25 -1.70 7.35
CA SER A 161 -0.15 -2.88 8.12
C SER A 161 -1.66 -3.16 8.07
N MET A 162 -2.50 -2.22 7.61
CA MET A 162 -3.96 -2.40 7.45
C MET A 162 -4.38 -2.75 6.01
N SER A 163 -3.41 -3.06 5.14
CA SER A 163 -3.65 -3.41 3.74
C SER A 163 -3.38 -4.89 3.46
N ASP A 164 -3.91 -5.38 2.33
CA ASP A 164 -3.72 -6.77 1.92
C ASP A 164 -2.23 -7.08 1.76
N PHE A 165 -1.49 -6.14 1.17
CA PHE A 165 -0.06 -6.19 0.96
C PHE A 165 0.61 -4.85 1.32
N GLY A 166 1.10 -4.74 2.55
CA GLY A 166 1.79 -3.55 3.05
C GLY A 166 3.30 -3.64 2.84
N ILE A 167 3.90 -2.60 2.28
CA ILE A 167 5.35 -2.50 2.05
C ILE A 167 5.90 -1.39 2.93
N ILE A 168 6.90 -1.71 3.76
CA ILE A 168 7.51 -0.79 4.72
C ILE A 168 9.01 -0.67 4.41
N GLY A 169 9.48 0.55 4.15
CA GLY A 169 10.90 0.84 3.93
C GLY A 169 11.71 0.63 5.21
N VAL A 170 12.76 -0.17 5.12
CA VAL A 170 13.69 -0.42 6.23
C VAL A 170 15.12 -0.23 5.75
N ALA A 171 16.02 0.10 6.67
CA ALA A 171 17.44 0.26 6.35
C ALA A 171 18.29 -0.64 7.23
N LYS A 172 19.23 -1.36 6.61
CA LYS A 172 20.38 -1.88 7.35
C LYS A 172 21.31 -0.71 7.67
N ILE A 173 21.86 -0.69 8.88
CA ILE A 173 22.60 0.45 9.41
C ILE A 173 24.03 0.01 9.69
N ARG A 174 24.99 0.70 9.09
CA ARG A 174 26.43 0.53 9.33
C ARG A 174 26.85 1.36 10.54
N PHE A 175 27.69 0.79 11.39
CA PHE A 175 28.36 1.47 12.48
C PHE A 175 29.84 1.70 12.16
N THR A 176 30.38 2.85 12.55
CA THR A 176 31.81 3.19 12.46
C THR A 176 32.30 3.61 13.83
N ALA A 177 32.99 2.71 14.53
CA ALA A 177 33.34 2.85 15.94
C ALA A 177 34.29 4.03 16.21
N GLU A 178 35.14 4.35 15.24
CA GLU A 178 36.13 5.43 15.27
C GLU A 178 35.44 6.80 15.38
N ARG A 179 34.26 6.93 14.78
CA ARG A 179 33.44 8.16 14.83
C ARG A 179 32.59 8.27 16.08
N CYS A 180 32.42 7.18 16.84
CA CYS A 180 31.54 7.17 17.99
C CYS A 180 32.23 7.82 19.20
N ILE A 181 31.63 8.87 19.74
CA ILE A 181 32.13 9.60 20.92
C ILE A 181 31.46 9.15 22.24
N GLY A 182 30.68 8.06 22.23
CA GLY A 182 30.06 7.52 23.44
C GLY A 182 28.93 8.36 24.07
N CYS A 183 28.41 9.38 23.38
CA CYS A 183 27.43 10.33 23.95
C CYS A 183 26.05 9.74 24.29
N GLY A 184 25.73 8.53 23.81
CA GLY A 184 24.46 7.84 24.13
C GLY A 184 23.20 8.41 23.45
N ALA A 185 23.31 9.43 22.58
CA ALA A 185 22.15 10.03 21.91
C ALA A 185 21.31 9.00 21.13
N CYS A 186 21.97 8.12 20.37
CA CYS A 186 21.31 7.03 19.65
C CYS A 186 20.59 6.03 20.57
N VAL A 187 21.15 5.76 21.76
CA VAL A 187 20.57 4.85 22.74
C VAL A 187 19.25 5.43 23.27
N LYS A 188 19.28 6.70 23.70
CA LYS A 188 18.08 7.42 24.17
C LYS A 188 17.00 7.47 23.07
N ALA A 189 17.39 7.81 21.83
CA ALA A 189 16.46 7.87 20.71
C ALA A 189 15.83 6.51 20.40
N CYS A 190 16.62 5.42 20.40
CA CYS A 190 16.10 4.08 20.14
C CYS A 190 15.15 3.58 21.23
N ALA A 191 15.45 3.87 22.50
CA ALA A 191 14.59 3.52 23.62
C ALA A 191 13.26 4.30 23.62
N HIS A 192 13.30 5.58 23.26
CA HIS A 192 12.11 6.43 23.29
C HIS A 192 11.23 6.31 22.05
N HIS A 193 11.82 6.16 20.85
CA HIS A 193 11.08 6.22 19.58
C HIS A 193 10.94 4.88 18.86
N ALA A 194 11.63 3.83 19.31
CA ALA A 194 11.66 2.54 18.62
C ALA A 194 11.66 1.36 19.60
N VAL A 195 12.58 0.42 19.43
CA VAL A 195 12.59 -0.89 20.10
C VAL A 195 13.66 -1.01 21.20
N GLY A 196 14.40 0.06 21.48
CA GLY A 196 15.40 0.05 22.56
C GLY A 196 16.58 -0.92 22.37
N CYS A 197 16.90 -1.33 21.14
CA CYS A 197 17.95 -2.33 20.85
C CYS A 197 19.40 -1.82 20.95
N LEU A 198 19.61 -0.57 21.39
CA LEU A 198 20.94 0.04 21.49
C LEU A 198 21.38 0.17 22.94
N SER A 199 22.67 0.03 23.19
CA SER A 199 23.30 0.21 24.51
C SER A 199 24.69 0.83 24.38
N LEU A 200 25.30 1.24 25.50
CA LEU A 200 26.70 1.65 25.56
C LEU A 200 27.52 0.52 26.22
N LYS A 201 28.60 0.10 25.57
CA LYS A 201 29.59 -0.82 26.12
C LYS A 201 30.99 -0.28 25.82
N ASN A 202 31.86 -0.23 26.84
CA ASN A 202 33.23 0.27 26.71
C ASN A 202 33.32 1.66 26.05
N GLY A 203 32.42 2.58 26.42
CA GLY A 203 32.37 3.93 25.86
C GLY A 203 31.88 4.03 24.40
N LYS A 204 31.41 2.94 23.80
CA LYS A 204 30.92 2.92 22.41
C LYS A 204 29.48 2.39 22.33
N ALA A 205 28.75 2.83 21.32
CA ALA A 205 27.41 2.30 21.07
C ALA A 205 27.48 0.87 20.52
N THR A 206 26.60 0.02 21.00
CA THR A 206 26.40 -1.37 20.54
C THR A 206 24.94 -1.60 20.20
N LYS A 207 24.68 -2.54 19.29
CA LYS A 207 23.33 -2.83 18.77
C LYS A 207 23.04 -4.33 18.88
N GLU A 208 21.89 -4.66 19.45
CA GLU A 208 21.30 -5.99 19.33
C GLU A 208 20.63 -6.11 17.96
N GLU A 209 21.31 -6.77 17.02
CA GLU A 209 20.88 -6.85 15.62
C GLU A 209 19.54 -7.57 15.47
N SER A 210 19.28 -8.59 16.30
CA SER A 210 18.05 -9.38 16.25
C SER A 210 16.78 -8.58 16.59
N ALA A 211 16.92 -7.53 17.41
CA ALA A 211 15.82 -6.67 17.81
C ALA A 211 15.64 -5.45 16.89
N CYS A 212 16.63 -5.11 16.07
CA CYS A 212 16.61 -3.91 15.24
C CYS A 212 15.53 -3.98 14.13
N ILE A 213 14.64 -2.99 14.09
CA ILE A 213 13.58 -2.89 13.07
C ILE A 213 13.96 -2.03 11.85
N GLY A 214 15.20 -1.56 11.76
CA GLY A 214 15.68 -0.78 10.62
C GLY A 214 15.03 0.59 10.44
N CYS A 215 14.55 1.22 11.53
CA CYS A 215 13.85 2.50 11.48
C CYS A 215 14.75 3.69 11.13
N GLY A 216 16.05 3.63 11.46
CA GLY A 216 17.00 4.71 11.18
C GLY A 216 17.06 5.82 12.25
N GLU A 217 16.35 5.71 13.38
CA GLU A 217 16.39 6.72 14.46
C GLU A 217 17.81 6.96 14.98
N CYS A 218 18.65 5.93 15.05
CA CYS A 218 20.04 6.08 15.48
C CYS A 218 20.89 6.88 14.48
N VAL A 219 20.55 6.88 13.19
CA VAL A 219 21.23 7.69 12.17
C VAL A 219 20.86 9.15 12.36
N LEU A 220 19.57 9.44 12.55
CA LEU A 220 19.09 10.82 12.77
C LEU A 220 19.65 11.43 14.06
N ALA A 221 19.76 10.62 15.12
CA ALA A 221 20.22 11.08 16.43
C ALA A 221 21.75 11.18 16.56
N CYS A 222 22.55 10.67 15.62
CA CYS A 222 23.99 10.58 15.78
C CYS A 222 24.70 11.87 15.32
N PRO A 223 25.27 12.69 16.22
CA PRO A 223 25.88 13.96 15.84
C PRO A 223 27.17 13.77 15.04
N THR A 224 27.84 12.63 15.17
CA THR A 224 29.10 12.33 14.51
C THR A 224 28.95 11.44 13.28
N LEU A 225 27.71 11.08 12.90
CA LEU A 225 27.38 10.12 11.84
C LEU A 225 28.15 8.78 11.96
N ALA A 226 28.37 8.32 13.20
CA ALA A 226 28.87 6.98 13.47
C ALA A 226 27.87 5.89 13.04
N TRP A 227 26.58 6.23 13.00
CA TRP A 227 25.52 5.41 12.40
C TRP A 227 25.16 5.97 11.03
N GLN A 228 25.17 5.12 10.01
CA GLN A 228 24.78 5.49 8.65
C GLN A 228 23.89 4.41 8.02
N ARG A 229 22.91 4.84 7.24
CA ARG A 229 22.13 3.90 6.42
C ARG A 229 23.06 3.30 5.37
N LYS A 230 22.98 1.98 5.18
CA LYS A 230 23.56 1.33 4.01
C LYS A 230 22.89 1.87 2.73
N PRO A 231 23.62 1.97 1.61
CA PRO A 231 23.07 2.49 0.35
C PRO A 231 21.99 1.57 -0.24
N GLU A 232 22.10 0.27 -0.01
CA GLU A 232 21.13 -0.72 -0.47
C GLU A 232 19.75 -0.48 0.15
N LYS A 233 18.71 -0.60 -0.67
CA LYS A 233 17.33 -0.40 -0.26
C LYS A 233 16.71 -1.73 0.11
N PHE A 234 16.07 -1.75 1.28
CA PHE A 234 15.40 -2.91 1.79
C PHE A 234 13.96 -2.58 2.17
N TRP A 235 13.12 -3.60 2.10
CA TRP A 235 11.72 -3.50 2.42
C TRP A 235 11.30 -4.64 3.34
N GLN A 236 10.28 -4.35 4.12
CA GLN A 236 9.52 -5.26 4.93
C GLN A 236 8.13 -5.39 4.31
N VAL A 237 7.59 -6.61 4.27
CA VAL A 237 6.22 -6.87 3.81
C VAL A 237 5.35 -7.30 4.98
N ARG A 238 4.22 -6.60 5.15
CA ARG A 238 3.13 -6.95 6.06
C ARG A 238 1.98 -7.52 5.25
N LEU A 239 1.47 -8.68 5.65
CA LEU A 239 0.51 -9.45 4.87
C LEU A 239 -0.83 -9.62 5.60
N GLY A 240 -1.92 -9.54 4.84
CA GLY A 240 -3.26 -9.96 5.26
C GLY A 240 -3.99 -8.98 6.17
N GLY A 241 -3.54 -7.72 6.21
CA GLY A 241 -4.23 -6.64 6.91
C GLY A 241 -5.54 -6.29 6.20
N ARG A 242 -6.62 -6.13 6.96
CA ARG A 242 -7.92 -5.75 6.41
C ARG A 242 -8.77 -5.05 7.44
N THR A 243 -9.57 -4.11 6.96
CA THR A 243 -10.70 -3.54 7.69
C THR A 243 -11.97 -4.25 7.24
N SER A 244 -12.83 -4.67 8.15
CA SER A 244 -14.15 -5.20 7.79
C SER A 244 -15.12 -5.06 8.97
N LYS A 245 -16.40 -5.35 8.72
CA LYS A 245 -17.43 -5.38 9.77
C LYS A 245 -17.39 -6.64 10.63
N LYS A 246 -16.71 -7.71 10.17
CA LYS A 246 -16.79 -9.05 10.77
C LYS A 246 -15.47 -9.46 11.42
N THR A 247 -14.38 -9.40 10.66
CA THR A 247 -13.03 -9.83 11.08
C THR A 247 -11.97 -8.81 10.63
N PRO A 248 -11.98 -7.57 11.19
CA PRO A 248 -10.86 -6.65 11.01
C PRO A 248 -9.59 -7.26 11.62
N ARG A 249 -8.43 -7.01 11.01
CA ARG A 249 -7.14 -7.44 11.55
C ARG A 249 -5.97 -6.65 10.99
N ILE A 250 -4.90 -6.60 11.78
CA ILE A 250 -3.61 -6.04 11.40
C ILE A 250 -2.77 -7.10 10.68
N GLY A 251 -2.16 -6.70 9.57
CA GLY A 251 -1.24 -7.51 8.79
C GLY A 251 0.03 -7.86 9.56
N LYS A 252 0.54 -9.07 9.32
CA LYS A 252 1.68 -9.62 10.06
C LYS A 252 2.93 -9.60 9.20
N LEU A 253 4.10 -9.58 9.84
CA LEU A 253 5.38 -9.65 9.15
C LEU A 253 5.45 -10.93 8.32
N PHE A 254 5.63 -10.78 7.01
CA PHE A 254 5.78 -11.88 6.08
C PHE A 254 7.21 -11.96 5.53
N LEU A 255 7.72 -10.85 5.01
CA LEU A 255 9.09 -10.74 4.51
C LEU A 255 9.80 -9.58 5.20
N ASN A 256 11.10 -9.72 5.46
CA ASN A 256 11.93 -8.64 5.97
C ASN A 256 13.24 -8.57 5.19
N TRP A 257 13.82 -7.38 5.11
CA TRP A 257 15.10 -7.14 4.42
C TRP A 257 15.13 -7.63 2.96
N VAL A 258 13.99 -7.59 2.27
CA VAL A 258 13.89 -8.00 0.86
C VAL A 258 14.18 -6.83 -0.07
N THR A 259 14.63 -7.10 -1.29
CA THR A 259 14.79 -6.11 -2.37
C THR A 259 13.48 -5.87 -3.14
N GLU A 260 13.48 -4.87 -4.03
CA GLU A 260 12.33 -4.54 -4.88
C GLU A 260 12.00 -5.69 -5.85
N ASP A 261 13.01 -6.40 -6.37
CA ASP A 261 12.81 -7.51 -7.30
C ASP A 261 12.05 -8.66 -6.65
N VAL A 262 12.33 -8.96 -5.38
CA VAL A 262 11.55 -9.92 -4.59
C VAL A 262 10.10 -9.47 -4.48
N ILE A 263 9.85 -8.19 -4.18
CA ILE A 263 8.50 -7.65 -4.08
C ILE A 263 7.74 -7.77 -5.42
N ARG A 264 8.38 -7.42 -6.53
CA ARG A 264 7.80 -7.50 -7.88
C ARG A 264 7.36 -8.93 -8.19
N GLN A 265 8.24 -9.91 -7.98
CA GLN A 265 7.92 -11.31 -8.26
C GLN A 265 6.82 -11.84 -7.33
N VAL A 266 6.83 -11.44 -6.06
CA VAL A 266 5.77 -11.80 -5.11
C VAL A 266 4.42 -11.23 -5.55
N ILE A 267 4.34 -9.97 -6.01
CA ILE A 267 3.09 -9.37 -6.51
C ILE A 267 2.54 -10.16 -7.71
N ILE A 268 3.39 -10.53 -8.66
CA ILE A 268 2.99 -11.37 -9.81
C ILE A 268 2.40 -12.70 -9.30
N ASN A 269 3.11 -13.35 -8.38
CA ASN A 269 2.66 -14.64 -7.85
C ASN A 269 1.40 -14.52 -6.96
N LEU A 270 1.15 -13.38 -6.33
CA LEU A 270 -0.06 -13.12 -5.52
C LEU A 270 -1.32 -13.15 -6.39
N PHE A 271 -1.29 -12.53 -7.56
CA PHE A 271 -2.44 -12.55 -8.47
C PHE A 271 -2.70 -13.94 -9.03
N GLU A 272 -1.65 -14.71 -9.32
CA GLU A 272 -1.83 -16.10 -9.73
C GLU A 272 -2.40 -16.97 -8.61
N PHE A 273 -1.97 -16.77 -7.36
CA PHE A 273 -2.58 -17.44 -6.20
C PHE A 273 -4.06 -17.05 -6.04
N GLU A 274 -4.40 -15.77 -6.21
CA GLU A 274 -5.79 -15.31 -6.12
C GLU A 274 -6.65 -15.92 -7.24
N LYS A 275 -6.14 -15.95 -8.48
CA LYS A 275 -6.78 -16.61 -9.62
C LYS A 275 -7.05 -18.09 -9.34
N GLU A 276 -6.09 -18.82 -8.79
CA GLU A 276 -6.24 -20.22 -8.39
C GLU A 276 -7.31 -20.39 -7.31
N MET A 277 -7.23 -19.62 -6.24
CA MET A 277 -8.16 -19.71 -5.09
C MET A 277 -9.59 -19.33 -5.45
N LEU A 278 -9.77 -18.55 -6.52
CA LEU A 278 -11.08 -18.13 -7.02
C LEU A 278 -11.52 -18.90 -8.28
N ASN A 279 -10.80 -19.94 -8.69
CA ASN A 279 -11.09 -20.75 -9.88
C ASN A 279 -11.26 -19.88 -11.14
N GLY A 280 -10.40 -18.88 -11.32
CA GLY A 280 -10.42 -17.96 -12.45
C GLY A 280 -11.46 -16.85 -12.38
N LYS A 281 -12.35 -16.82 -11.38
CA LYS A 281 -13.43 -15.81 -11.30
C LYS A 281 -13.02 -14.62 -10.44
N PRO A 282 -12.86 -13.40 -10.98
CA PRO A 282 -12.45 -12.24 -10.19
C PRO A 282 -13.58 -11.75 -9.27
N ILE A 283 -13.64 -12.32 -8.07
CA ILE A 283 -14.59 -11.95 -7.02
C ILE A 283 -13.85 -11.08 -6.01
N TYR A 284 -14.47 -10.00 -5.57
CA TYR A 284 -13.92 -9.16 -4.51
C TYR A 284 -13.74 -9.96 -3.23
N LEU A 285 -12.50 -10.27 -2.88
CA LEU A 285 -12.15 -10.87 -1.61
C LEU A 285 -10.75 -10.42 -1.19
N HIS A 286 -10.60 -9.96 0.05
CA HIS A 286 -9.30 -9.62 0.61
C HIS A 286 -8.35 -10.82 0.59
N MET A 287 -7.07 -10.58 0.29
CA MET A 287 -6.00 -11.58 0.24
C MET A 287 -5.93 -12.37 1.55
N GLY A 288 -6.18 -11.69 2.67
CA GLY A 288 -6.29 -12.34 3.97
C GLY A 288 -7.27 -13.52 3.98
N HIS A 289 -8.45 -13.40 3.40
CA HIS A 289 -9.43 -14.50 3.40
C HIS A 289 -9.00 -15.65 2.48
N LEU A 290 -8.27 -15.35 1.40
CA LEU A 290 -7.74 -16.36 0.50
C LEU A 290 -6.65 -17.18 1.21
N ILE A 291 -5.80 -16.51 2.00
CA ILE A 291 -4.81 -17.16 2.87
C ILE A 291 -5.51 -18.00 3.94
N ASP A 292 -6.57 -17.47 4.57
CA ASP A 292 -7.33 -18.20 5.59
C ASP A 292 -7.94 -19.50 5.02
N LYS A 293 -8.43 -19.47 3.77
CA LYS A 293 -8.96 -20.65 3.06
C LYS A 293 -7.88 -21.64 2.61
N GLY A 294 -6.77 -21.14 2.08
CA GLY A 294 -5.71 -21.97 1.50
C GLY A 294 -4.70 -22.49 2.53
N GLY A 295 -4.61 -21.87 3.70
CA GLY A 295 -3.57 -22.08 4.70
C GLY A 295 -2.28 -21.32 4.37
N TYR A 296 -1.65 -20.75 5.41
CA TYR A 296 -0.45 -19.93 5.25
C TYR A 296 0.72 -20.68 4.58
N LEU A 297 0.94 -21.95 4.92
CA LEU A 297 2.08 -22.72 4.37
C LEU A 297 1.96 -22.92 2.86
N ARG A 298 0.76 -23.28 2.38
CA ARG A 298 0.47 -23.40 0.95
C ARG A 298 0.61 -22.06 0.24
N PHE A 299 0.06 -20.99 0.84
CA PHE A 299 0.22 -19.64 0.31
C PHE A 299 1.71 -19.28 0.16
N LYS A 300 2.51 -19.45 1.24
CA LYS A 300 3.94 -19.12 1.27
C LYS A 300 4.69 -19.84 0.16
N GLU A 301 4.50 -21.15 0.04
CA GLU A 301 5.12 -21.94 -1.02
C GLU A 301 4.73 -21.43 -2.41
N ARG A 302 3.44 -21.12 -2.61
CA ARG A 302 2.93 -20.69 -3.91
C ARG A 302 3.44 -19.30 -4.32
N VAL A 303 3.51 -18.36 -3.39
CA VAL A 303 3.90 -16.98 -3.69
C VAL A 303 5.40 -16.78 -3.76
N LEU A 304 6.19 -17.66 -3.12
CA LEU A 304 7.65 -17.66 -3.19
C LEU A 304 8.21 -18.59 -4.27
N ARG A 305 7.36 -19.32 -5.00
CA ARG A 305 7.80 -20.19 -6.10
C ARG A 305 8.54 -19.37 -7.17
N GLY A 306 9.78 -19.78 -7.46
CA GLY A 306 10.64 -19.13 -8.45
C GLY A 306 11.17 -17.75 -8.03
N VAL A 307 10.93 -17.31 -6.79
CA VAL A 307 11.45 -16.03 -6.28
C VAL A 307 12.88 -16.21 -5.81
N GLN A 308 13.82 -15.51 -6.46
CA GLN A 308 15.20 -15.43 -5.98
C GLN A 308 15.29 -14.45 -4.81
N LEU A 309 15.45 -14.96 -3.59
CA LEU A 309 15.63 -14.13 -2.39
C LEU A 309 17.05 -13.56 -2.32
N ASN A 310 17.18 -12.29 -1.97
CA ASN A 310 18.48 -11.67 -1.68
C ASN A 310 19.07 -12.23 -0.37
N PRO A 311 20.39 -12.16 -0.15
CA PRO A 311 21.05 -12.79 0.99
C PRO A 311 20.56 -12.34 2.37
N GLU A 312 20.07 -11.10 2.48
CA GLU A 312 19.55 -10.54 3.73
C GLU A 312 18.11 -10.92 4.03
N ALA A 313 17.39 -11.46 3.03
CA ALA A 313 15.97 -11.71 3.12
C ALA A 313 15.64 -12.65 4.28
N MET A 314 14.60 -12.29 5.02
CA MET A 314 13.99 -13.16 6.02
C MET A 314 12.54 -13.42 5.64
N VAL A 315 12.12 -14.68 5.80
CA VAL A 315 10.77 -15.14 5.51
C VAL A 315 10.13 -15.64 6.79
N ALA A 316 8.90 -15.23 7.07
CA ALA A 316 8.16 -15.73 8.21
C ALA A 316 7.88 -17.23 8.05
N GLU A 317 8.34 -18.06 8.99
CA GLU A 317 8.07 -19.49 8.94
C GLU A 317 6.60 -19.81 9.19
N ARG A 318 6.00 -19.07 10.13
CA ARG A 318 4.60 -19.15 10.55
C ARG A 318 4.04 -17.76 10.76
N ILE A 319 2.74 -17.59 10.50
CA ILE A 319 2.00 -16.38 10.80
C ILE A 319 0.73 -16.77 11.56
N TYR A 320 0.50 -16.09 12.68
CA TYR A 320 -0.72 -16.21 13.47
C TYR A 320 -1.46 -14.88 13.43
N TRP A 321 -2.64 -14.87 12.82
CA TRP A 321 -3.57 -13.75 12.93
C TRP A 321 -4.49 -14.03 14.11
N ALA A 322 -4.41 -13.19 15.15
CA ALA A 322 -5.51 -13.07 16.09
C ALA A 322 -6.63 -12.29 15.37
N GLU A 323 -7.85 -12.84 15.38
CA GLU A 323 -9.01 -12.11 14.87
C GLU A 323 -9.57 -11.23 15.97
N ASP A 324 -9.83 -9.97 15.66
CA ASP A 324 -10.59 -9.09 16.54
C ASP A 324 -12.08 -9.29 16.21
N GLU A 325 -12.84 -9.86 17.16
CA GLU A 325 -14.29 -9.93 17.02
C GLU A 325 -14.92 -8.56 17.26
N SER A 326 -15.80 -8.13 16.37
CA SER A 326 -16.54 -6.87 16.51
C SER A 326 -17.95 -7.14 17.05
N LEU A 327 -18.09 -7.25 18.36
CA LEU A 327 -19.40 -7.37 19.03
C LEU A 327 -19.77 -6.06 19.75
N ALA A 328 -21.05 -5.67 19.66
CA ALA A 328 -21.54 -4.40 20.18
C ALA A 328 -21.36 -4.19 21.69
N ARG A 329 -21.16 -5.26 22.47
CA ARG A 329 -20.95 -5.21 23.93
C ARG A 329 -19.66 -5.90 24.37
N LEU A 330 -18.70 -6.09 23.47
CA LEU A 330 -17.41 -6.69 23.83
C LEU A 330 -16.68 -5.82 24.85
N HIS A 331 -16.45 -6.34 26.06
CA HIS A 331 -15.83 -5.60 27.19
C HIS A 331 -16.55 -4.31 27.60
N LEU A 332 -17.84 -4.17 27.31
CA LEU A 332 -18.65 -3.01 27.69
C LEU A 332 -19.75 -3.42 28.68
N LYS A 333 -20.01 -2.57 29.66
CA LYS A 333 -21.24 -2.59 30.47
C LYS A 333 -22.09 -1.36 30.13
N PRO A 334 -23.42 -1.40 30.32
CA PRO A 334 -24.25 -0.20 30.26
C PRO A 334 -23.73 0.88 31.21
N ALA A 335 -23.69 2.14 30.74
CA ALA A 335 -23.23 3.27 31.55
C ALA A 335 -24.25 3.72 32.59
N GLY A 336 -25.55 3.47 32.35
CA GLY A 336 -26.61 3.68 33.33
C GLY A 336 -27.00 2.36 33.96
N ASN A 337 -26.46 2.09 35.16
CA ASN A 337 -26.95 1.15 36.17
C ASN A 337 -26.28 1.48 37.50
#